data_AF-A0A4P9CDJ0-F1
#
_entry.id   AF-A0A4P9CDJ0-F1
#
_cell.length_a   1.000
_cell.length_b   1.000
_cell.length_c   1.000
_cell.angle_alpha   90.00
_cell.angle_beta   90.00
_cell.angle_gamma   90.00
#
_symmetry.space_group_name_H-M   'P 1'
#
loop_
_entity.id
_entity.type
_entity.pdbx_description
1 polymer ?
#
loop_
_entity_poly.entity_id
_entity_poly.type
_entity_poly.pdbx_seq_one_letter_code
_entity_poly.pdbx_strand_id
1 'polypeptide(L)'
;MKRLIPPSYYEDAYQDGCLAVLSAIRSFDAESGVYFSKYVQMKVNYCFLERGRFYKGAAPEPPLSLDMPVSSAQDAGTLADCIADTAPPTADTLIRQEELSRLAPLVKALPQKYRSIIEAHYFKGLSLAEIARQQGISPNTVSTWHRRGLAALKERL
;
A
#
# COMPACT_ATOMS: atom_id res chain seq x y z
N MET A 1 -30.21 -6.39 17.09
CA MET A 1 -29.54 -6.26 15.77
C MET A 1 -29.18 -7.66 15.26
N LYS A 2 -30.02 -8.27 14.41
CA LYS A 2 -29.65 -9.52 13.72
C LYS A 2 -28.53 -9.17 12.73
N ARG A 3 -27.31 -9.68 12.97
CA ARG A 3 -26.21 -9.58 12.01
C ARG A 3 -26.52 -10.60 10.92
N LEU A 4 -27.04 -10.14 9.77
CA LEU A 4 -27.31 -11.02 8.65
C LEU A 4 -26.01 -11.21 7.87
N ILE A 5 -25.50 -12.43 7.85
CA ILE A 5 -24.41 -12.82 6.94
C ILE A 5 -25.02 -12.81 5.52
N PRO A 6 -24.36 -12.27 4.49
CA PRO A 6 -24.92 -12.32 3.14
C PRO A 6 -25.00 -13.78 2.63
N PRO A 7 -26.00 -14.14 1.80
CA PRO A 7 -26.16 -15.51 1.32
C PRO A 7 -24.92 -16.09 0.62
N SER A 8 -24.16 -15.26 -0.09
CA SER A 8 -22.91 -15.67 -0.76
C SER A 8 -21.82 -16.17 0.20
N TYR A 9 -21.93 -15.84 1.50
CA TYR A 9 -20.97 -16.21 2.53
C TYR A 9 -21.52 -17.29 3.49
N TYR A 10 -22.65 -17.93 3.17
CA TYR A 10 -23.25 -18.93 4.06
C TYR A 10 -22.37 -20.17 4.23
N GLU A 11 -21.73 -20.67 3.17
CA GLU A 11 -20.82 -21.81 3.28
C GLU A 11 -19.59 -21.47 4.13
N ASP A 12 -18.97 -20.32 3.89
CA ASP A 12 -17.84 -19.84 4.69
C ASP A 12 -18.20 -19.70 6.17
N ALA A 13 -19.34 -19.07 6.45
CA ALA A 13 -19.84 -18.92 7.81
C ALA A 13 -20.13 -20.25 8.49
N TYR A 14 -20.68 -21.22 7.76
CA TYR A 14 -20.89 -22.57 8.27
C TYR A 14 -19.56 -23.24 8.64
N GLN A 15 -18.56 -23.19 7.74
CA GLN A 15 -17.22 -23.74 7.99
C GLN A 15 -16.54 -23.07 9.18
N ASP A 16 -16.64 -21.75 9.31
CA ASP A 16 -16.12 -21.00 10.44
C ASP A 16 -16.79 -21.39 11.76
N GLY A 17 -18.09 -21.65 11.73
CA GLY A 17 -18.84 -22.22 12.84
C GLY A 17 -18.32 -23.60 13.23
N CYS A 18 -18.13 -24.51 12.27
CA CYS A 18 -17.57 -25.85 12.49
C CYS A 18 -16.16 -25.78 13.10
N LEU A 19 -15.29 -24.91 12.59
CA LEU A 19 -13.95 -24.69 13.13
C LEU A 19 -13.99 -24.18 14.58
N ALA A 20 -14.92 -23.26 14.89
CA ALA A 20 -15.10 -22.76 16.25
C ALA A 20 -15.55 -23.88 17.21
N VAL A 21 -16.43 -24.80 16.77
CA VAL A 21 -16.83 -25.97 17.55
C VAL A 21 -15.65 -26.92 17.79
N LEU A 22 -14.89 -27.25 16.75
CA LEU A 22 -13.71 -28.11 16.87
C LEU A 22 -12.66 -27.52 17.81
N SER A 23 -12.42 -26.21 17.71
CA SER A 23 -11.54 -25.48 18.63
C SER A 23 -12.06 -25.54 20.07
N ALA A 24 -13.38 -25.35 20.25
CA ALA A 24 -14.00 -25.44 21.56
C ALA A 24 -13.89 -26.84 22.19
N ILE A 25 -14.02 -27.91 21.41
CA ILE A 25 -13.81 -29.30 21.89
C ILE A 25 -12.38 -29.46 22.43
N ARG A 26 -11.38 -28.94 21.72
CA ARG A 26 -9.97 -29.09 22.10
C ARG A 26 -9.58 -28.26 23.33
N SER A 27 -10.27 -27.15 23.58
CA SER A 27 -9.93 -26.21 24.65
C SER A 27 -10.93 -26.21 25.81
N PHE A 28 -11.92 -27.11 25.82
CA PHE A 28 -12.92 -27.16 26.87
C PHE A 28 -12.33 -27.76 28.14
N ASP A 29 -12.62 -27.09 29.26
CA ASP A 29 -12.27 -27.55 30.60
C ASP A 29 -13.55 -27.95 31.34
N ALA A 30 -13.65 -29.23 31.70
CA ALA A 30 -14.80 -29.79 32.40
C ALA A 30 -14.91 -29.31 33.86
N GLU A 31 -13.79 -28.89 34.46
CA GLU A 31 -13.75 -28.39 35.85
C GLU A 31 -14.20 -26.92 35.94
N SER A 32 -14.40 -26.25 34.81
CA SER A 32 -14.83 -24.84 34.76
C SER A 32 -16.24 -24.58 35.31
N GLY A 33 -17.04 -25.63 35.54
CA GLY A 33 -18.42 -25.53 36.02
C GLY A 33 -19.43 -25.02 34.98
N VAL A 34 -19.01 -24.82 33.72
CA VAL A 34 -19.87 -24.38 32.62
C VAL A 34 -20.24 -25.55 31.72
N TYR A 35 -21.52 -25.69 31.40
CA TYR A 35 -21.97 -26.69 30.44
C TYR A 35 -21.28 -26.53 29.08
N PHE A 36 -20.79 -27.64 28.53
CA PHE A 36 -20.12 -27.67 27.24
C PHE A 36 -20.94 -26.98 26.13
N SER A 37 -22.25 -27.23 26.07
CA SER A 37 -23.15 -26.59 25.10
C SER A 37 -23.13 -25.06 25.19
N LYS A 38 -23.06 -24.51 26.40
CA LYS A 38 -22.96 -23.06 26.63
C LYS A 38 -21.61 -22.51 26.19
N TYR A 39 -20.53 -23.22 26.50
CA TYR A 39 -19.18 -22.85 26.09
C TYR A 39 -19.03 -22.83 24.56
N VAL A 40 -19.51 -23.88 23.88
CA VAL A 40 -19.52 -23.96 22.41
C VAL A 40 -20.34 -22.84 21.80
N GLN A 41 -21.56 -22.61 22.31
CA GLN A 41 -22.41 -21.51 21.84
C GLN A 41 -21.71 -20.15 21.97
N MET A 42 -21.02 -19.91 23.09
CA MET A 42 -20.23 -18.70 23.29
C MET A 42 -19.09 -18.59 22.27
N LYS A 43 -18.32 -19.65 22.05
CA LYS A 43 -17.20 -19.67 21.09
C LYS A 43 -17.66 -19.43 19.65
N VAL A 44 -18.76 -20.05 19.23
CA VAL A 44 -19.36 -19.84 17.91
C VAL A 44 -19.86 -18.40 17.75
N ASN A 45 -20.57 -17.87 18.75
CA ASN A 45 -21.01 -16.47 18.74
C ASN A 45 -19.84 -15.49 18.68
N TYR A 46 -18.76 -15.77 19.41
CA TYR A 46 -17.56 -14.95 19.42
C TYR A 46 -16.83 -14.99 18.07
N CYS A 47 -16.73 -16.17 17.45
CA CYS A 47 -16.20 -16.34 16.10
C CYS A 47 -16.94 -15.44 15.08
N PHE A 48 -18.28 -15.46 15.09
CA PHE A 48 -19.08 -14.58 14.23
C PHE A 48 -19.05 -13.11 14.67
N LEU A 49 -18.74 -12.82 15.93
CA LEU A 49 -18.59 -11.46 16.41
C LEU A 49 -17.33 -10.82 15.82
N GLU A 50 -16.20 -11.53 15.89
CA GLU A 50 -14.89 -11.12 15.36
C GLU A 50 -14.91 -11.04 13.84
N ARG A 51 -15.43 -12.10 13.19
CA ARG A 51 -15.60 -12.14 11.73
C ARG A 51 -16.70 -11.22 11.21
N GLY A 52 -17.53 -10.69 12.11
CA GLY A 52 -18.60 -9.77 11.77
C GLY A 52 -18.12 -8.50 11.06
N ARG A 53 -16.84 -8.09 11.17
CA ARG A 53 -16.29 -7.00 10.33
C ARG A 53 -16.14 -7.40 8.87
N PHE A 54 -15.74 -8.64 8.59
CA PHE A 54 -15.64 -9.19 7.23
C PHE A 54 -17.03 -9.34 6.59
N TYR A 55 -18.05 -9.69 7.39
CA TYR A 55 -19.43 -9.80 6.88
C TYR A 55 -20.22 -8.48 6.88
N LYS A 56 -19.86 -7.47 7.70
CA LYS A 56 -20.53 -6.15 7.78
C LYS A 56 -19.89 -5.06 6.92
N GLY A 57 -18.57 -5.07 6.80
CA GLY A 57 -17.87 -4.12 5.95
C GLY A 57 -17.99 -4.64 4.54
N ALA A 58 -18.83 -3.98 3.75
CA ALA A 58 -18.93 -4.11 2.30
C ALA A 58 -17.84 -5.02 1.74
N ALA A 59 -18.18 -6.27 1.41
CA ALA A 59 -17.42 -6.92 0.37
C ALA A 59 -17.41 -5.88 -0.75
N PRO A 60 -16.25 -5.32 -1.15
CA PRO A 60 -16.22 -4.54 -2.38
C PRO A 60 -16.97 -5.40 -3.40
N GLU A 61 -17.84 -4.79 -4.20
CA GLU A 61 -18.50 -5.55 -5.27
C GLU A 61 -17.42 -6.41 -5.91
N PRO A 62 -17.64 -7.75 -5.96
CA PRO A 62 -16.59 -8.67 -6.32
C PRO A 62 -15.94 -8.13 -7.59
N PRO A 63 -14.61 -7.98 -7.61
CA PRO A 63 -13.94 -7.32 -8.71
C PRO A 63 -14.40 -7.97 -10.01
N LEU A 64 -14.72 -7.12 -10.98
CA LEU A 64 -15.13 -7.59 -12.30
C LEU A 64 -14.00 -8.48 -12.85
N SER A 65 -14.37 -9.66 -13.34
CA SER A 65 -13.40 -10.53 -14.01
C SER A 65 -12.90 -9.84 -15.27
N LEU A 66 -11.57 -9.83 -15.45
CA LEU A 66 -10.94 -9.26 -16.64
C LEU A 66 -11.32 -10.03 -17.92
N ASP A 67 -11.66 -11.31 -17.78
CA ASP A 67 -12.10 -12.18 -18.87
C ASP A 67 -13.58 -11.97 -19.25
N MET A 68 -14.30 -11.07 -18.59
CA MET A 68 -15.67 -10.76 -18.99
C MET A 68 -15.67 -10.08 -20.38
N PRO A 69 -16.59 -10.47 -21.28
CA PRO A 69 -16.73 -9.82 -22.56
C PRO A 69 -17.26 -8.40 -22.39
N VAL A 70 -16.74 -7.45 -23.17
CA VAL A 70 -17.15 -6.04 -23.14
C VAL A 70 -18.57 -5.86 -23.71
N SER A 71 -19.01 -6.80 -24.55
CA SER A 71 -20.26 -6.75 -25.31
C SER A 71 -20.77 -8.18 -25.55
N SER A 72 -22.07 -8.32 -25.85
CA SER A 72 -22.69 -9.59 -26.23
C SER A 72 -22.41 -10.03 -27.67
N ALA A 73 -21.63 -9.26 -28.44
CA ALA A 73 -21.22 -9.64 -29.79
C ALA A 73 -20.23 -10.81 -29.78
N GLN A 74 -20.33 -11.71 -30.77
CA GLN A 74 -19.52 -12.93 -30.85
C GLN A 74 -18.00 -12.69 -31.00
N ASP A 75 -17.59 -11.51 -31.47
CA ASP A 75 -16.18 -11.10 -31.60
C ASP A 75 -15.80 -9.97 -30.62
N ALA A 76 -16.56 -9.78 -29.53
CA ALA A 76 -16.23 -8.78 -28.53
C ALA A 76 -15.00 -9.20 -27.72
N GLY A 77 -14.01 -8.30 -27.62
CA GLY A 77 -12.87 -8.46 -26.72
C GLY A 77 -13.28 -8.50 -25.24
N THR A 78 -12.30 -8.78 -24.39
CA THR A 78 -12.47 -8.85 -22.94
C THR A 78 -12.28 -7.49 -22.28
N LEU A 79 -12.71 -7.33 -21.03
CA LEU A 79 -12.43 -6.12 -20.25
C LEU A 79 -10.92 -5.86 -20.16
N ALA A 80 -10.09 -6.91 -20.13
CA ALA A 80 -8.63 -6.79 -20.14
C ALA A 80 -8.11 -5.99 -21.35
N ASP A 81 -8.70 -6.19 -22.53
CA ASP A 81 -8.27 -5.56 -23.77
C ASP A 81 -8.57 -4.05 -23.82
N CYS A 82 -9.48 -3.58 -22.96
CA CYS A 82 -9.89 -2.18 -22.87
C CYS A 82 -9.12 -1.38 -21.81
N ILE A 83 -8.30 -2.04 -20.98
CA ILE A 83 -7.51 -1.38 -19.94
C ILE A 83 -6.18 -0.94 -20.54
N ALA A 84 -6.01 0.38 -20.70
CA ALA A 84 -4.74 0.93 -21.15
C ALA A 84 -3.66 0.78 -20.07
N ASP A 85 -2.43 0.47 -20.50
CA ASP A 85 -1.27 0.56 -19.62
C ASP A 85 -1.05 2.03 -19.21
N THR A 86 -0.87 2.24 -17.91
CA THR A 86 -0.60 3.58 -17.33
C THR A 86 0.88 3.82 -17.12
N ALA A 87 1.74 2.85 -17.46
CA ALA A 87 3.17 3.03 -17.49
C ALA A 87 3.55 4.16 -18.46
N PRO A 88 4.57 4.98 -18.11
CA PRO A 88 5.06 5.99 -19.02
C PRO A 88 5.53 5.35 -20.33
N PRO A 89 5.25 5.96 -21.49
CA PRO A 89 5.73 5.49 -22.78
C PRO A 89 7.23 5.24 -22.78
N THR A 90 7.69 4.24 -23.56
CA THR A 90 9.11 3.90 -23.68
C THR A 90 9.96 5.10 -24.12
N ALA A 91 9.43 5.99 -24.95
CA ALA A 91 10.12 7.21 -25.34
C ALA A 91 10.42 8.12 -24.13
N ASP A 92 9.42 8.32 -23.25
CA ASP A 92 9.57 9.17 -22.06
C ASP A 92 10.54 8.56 -21.04
N THR A 93 10.57 7.23 -20.91
CA THR A 93 11.54 6.55 -20.05
C THR A 93 12.96 6.68 -20.57
N LEU A 94 13.17 6.57 -21.89
CA LEU A 94 14.48 6.83 -22.51
C LEU A 94 14.93 8.28 -22.32
N ILE A 95 14.05 9.26 -22.56
CA ILE A 95 14.38 10.69 -22.36
C ILE A 95 14.81 10.94 -20.90
N ARG A 96 14.04 10.45 -19.93
CA ARG A 96 14.40 10.56 -18.50
C ARG A 96 15.72 9.88 -18.19
N GLN A 97 15.99 8.72 -18.76
CA GLN A 97 17.25 8.00 -18.56
C GLN A 97 18.43 8.80 -19.12
N GLU A 98 18.27 9.42 -20.28
CA GLU A 98 19.28 10.30 -20.88
C GLU A 98 19.50 11.55 -20.01
N GLU A 99 18.46 12.23 -19.56
CA GLU A 99 18.54 13.37 -18.65
C GLU A 99 19.29 13.01 -17.35
N LEU A 100 18.96 11.87 -16.75
CA LEU A 100 19.65 11.37 -15.56
C LEU A 100 21.12 11.05 -15.83
N SER A 101 21.44 10.49 -17.00
CA SER A 101 22.82 10.20 -17.40
C SER A 101 23.67 11.46 -17.53
N ARG A 102 23.06 12.57 -17.94
CA ARG A 102 23.70 13.90 -18.01
C ARG A 102 23.81 14.56 -16.63
N LEU A 103 22.76 14.49 -15.81
CA LEU A 103 22.70 15.18 -14.51
C LEU A 103 23.58 14.50 -13.44
N ALA A 104 23.62 13.17 -13.40
CA ALA A 104 24.36 12.41 -12.39
C ALA A 104 25.85 12.78 -12.25
N PRO A 105 26.64 12.88 -13.34
CA PRO A 105 28.04 13.31 -13.23
C PRO A 105 28.17 14.77 -12.77
N LEU A 106 27.22 15.66 -13.14
CA LEU A 106 27.25 17.07 -12.72
C LEU A 106 27.06 17.22 -11.20
N VAL A 107 26.11 16.48 -10.62
CA VAL A 107 25.91 16.44 -9.16
C VAL A 107 27.14 15.85 -8.47
N LYS A 108 27.73 14.78 -9.03
CA LYS A 108 29.01 14.21 -8.54
C LYS A 108 30.21 15.13 -8.71
N ALA A 109 30.14 16.16 -9.55
CA ALA A 109 31.20 17.15 -9.73
C ALA A 109 30.99 18.40 -8.86
N LEU A 110 29.88 18.51 -8.12
CA LEU A 110 29.67 19.61 -7.18
C LEU A 110 30.63 19.52 -6.00
N PRO A 111 31.08 20.66 -5.45
CA PRO A 111 31.76 20.69 -4.15
C PRO A 111 30.94 19.98 -3.07
N GLN A 112 31.61 19.23 -2.19
CA GLN A 112 30.97 18.36 -1.20
C GLN A 112 29.89 19.06 -0.36
N LYS A 113 30.16 20.31 0.05
CA LYS A 113 29.24 21.16 0.83
C LYS A 113 27.92 21.49 0.12
N TYR A 114 27.92 21.55 -1.22
CA TYR A 114 26.71 21.79 -2.01
C TYR A 114 26.01 20.48 -2.33
N ARG A 115 26.79 19.46 -2.70
CA ARG A 115 26.28 18.11 -2.99
C ARG A 115 25.51 17.54 -1.80
N SER A 116 26.06 17.63 -0.59
CA SER A 116 25.42 17.09 0.61
C SER A 116 24.02 17.66 0.87
N ILE A 117 23.81 18.96 0.56
CA ILE A 117 22.51 19.62 0.71
C ILE A 117 21.56 19.22 -0.42
N ILE A 118 22.04 19.19 -1.68
CA ILE A 118 21.23 18.77 -2.83
C ILE A 118 20.77 17.32 -2.67
N GLU A 119 21.67 16.41 -2.27
CA GLU A 119 21.34 15.01 -1.99
C GLU A 119 20.32 14.87 -0.86
N ALA A 120 20.53 15.58 0.26
CA ALA A 120 19.61 15.54 1.38
C ALA A 120 18.22 16.09 1.04
N HIS A 121 18.15 17.15 0.22
CA HIS A 121 16.88 17.76 -0.14
C HIS A 121 16.10 16.95 -1.18
N TYR A 122 16.73 16.61 -2.31
CA TYR A 122 16.05 16.01 -3.46
C TYR A 122 15.99 14.48 -3.41
N PHE A 123 16.95 13.81 -2.75
CA PHE A 123 17.00 12.34 -2.72
C PHE A 123 16.54 11.78 -1.37
N LYS A 124 16.70 12.53 -0.28
CA LYS A 124 16.24 12.11 1.07
C LYS A 124 14.96 12.84 1.53
N GLY A 125 14.44 13.78 0.73
CA GLY A 125 13.20 14.49 1.03
C GLY A 125 13.26 15.41 2.24
N LEU A 126 14.45 15.77 2.73
CA LEU A 126 14.60 16.61 3.91
C LEU A 126 14.36 18.08 3.57
N SER A 127 13.67 18.79 4.44
CA SER A 127 13.57 20.25 4.37
C SER A 127 14.92 20.91 4.68
N LEU A 128 15.15 22.13 4.17
CA LEU A 128 16.38 22.88 4.47
C LEU A 128 16.59 23.10 5.97
N ALA A 129 15.49 23.21 6.75
CA ALA A 129 15.54 23.33 8.20
C ALA A 129 15.99 22.03 8.88
N GLU A 130 15.53 20.87 8.40
CA GLU A 130 16.00 19.57 8.89
C GLU A 130 17.47 19.32 8.57
N ILE A 131 17.90 19.70 7.36
CA ILE A 131 19.30 19.61 6.95
C ILE A 131 20.18 20.47 7.85
N ALA A 132 19.76 21.71 8.14
CA ALA A 132 20.45 22.62 9.05
C ALA A 132 20.61 22.02 10.46
N ARG A 133 19.53 21.47 11.02
CA ARG A 133 19.55 20.78 12.33
C ARG A 133 20.47 19.58 12.33
N GLN A 134 20.39 18.72 11.31
CA GLN A 134 21.17 17.48 11.23
C GLN A 134 22.67 17.73 11.04
N GLN A 135 23.04 18.76 10.27
CA GLN A 135 24.44 19.09 10.01
C GLN A 135 25.04 20.07 11.03
N GLY A 136 24.25 20.62 11.94
CA GLY A 136 24.70 21.62 12.93
C GLY A 136 25.10 22.96 12.30
N ILE A 137 24.47 23.32 11.17
CA ILE A 137 24.79 24.52 10.38
C ILE A 137 23.59 25.48 10.43
N SER A 138 23.82 26.79 10.33
CA SER A 138 22.73 27.77 10.30
C SER A 138 21.78 27.58 9.10
N PRO A 139 20.46 27.80 9.24
CA PRO A 139 19.51 27.72 8.13
C PRO A 139 19.85 28.64 6.94
N ASN A 140 20.40 29.84 7.22
CA ASN A 140 20.83 30.78 6.18
C ASN A 140 22.01 30.26 5.36
N THR A 141 22.95 29.58 6.01
CA THR A 141 24.09 28.93 5.32
C THR A 141 23.60 27.80 4.43
N VAL A 142 22.69 26.95 4.93
CA VAL A 142 22.10 25.85 4.13
C VAL A 142 21.35 26.40 2.92
N SER A 143 20.53 27.44 3.09
CA SER A 143 19.83 28.11 1.98
C SER A 143 20.80 28.71 0.95
N THR A 144 21.88 29.34 1.42
CA THR A 144 22.92 29.90 0.54
C THR A 144 23.64 28.81 -0.26
N TRP A 145 24.00 27.71 0.39
CA TRP A 145 24.69 26.58 -0.25
C TRP A 145 23.77 25.82 -1.20
N HIS A 146 22.49 25.65 -0.86
CA HIS A 146 21.47 25.12 -1.75
C HIS A 146 21.36 25.96 -3.03
N ARG A 147 21.19 27.28 -2.89
CA ARG A 147 21.11 28.21 -4.02
C ARG A 147 22.38 28.19 -4.89
N ARG A 148 23.57 28.16 -4.28
CA ARG A 148 24.85 28.08 -5.02
C ARG A 148 25.03 26.73 -5.72
N GLY A 149 24.57 25.63 -5.09
CA GLY A 149 24.56 24.31 -5.70
C GLY A 149 23.69 24.28 -6.96
N LEU A 150 22.47 24.81 -6.89
CA LEU A 150 21.58 24.92 -8.05
C LEU A 150 22.15 25.82 -9.15
N ALA A 151 22.76 26.96 -8.80
CA ALA A 151 23.40 27.84 -9.79
C ALA A 151 24.55 27.12 -10.51
N ALA A 152 25.39 26.39 -9.77
CA ALA A 152 26.50 25.63 -10.34
C ALA A 152 26.04 24.45 -11.23
N LEU A 153 24.89 23.83 -10.93
CA LEU A 153 24.30 22.83 -11.82
C LEU A 153 23.75 23.49 -13.09
N LYS A 154 23.06 24.63 -12.96
CA LYS A 154 22.48 25.35 -14.10
C LYS A 154 23.53 25.85 -15.09
N GLU A 155 24.71 26.26 -14.62
CA GLU A 155 25.81 26.67 -15.50
C GLU A 155 26.44 25.51 -16.29
N ARG A 156 26.25 24.27 -15.83
CA ARG A 156 26.91 23.08 -16.40
C ARG A 156 25.94 22.13 -17.13
N LEU A 157 24.65 22.41 -17.07
CA LEU A 157 23.57 21.66 -17.75
C LEU A 157 23.40 22.21 -19.18
#